data_AF-A0A9X3XKZ6-F1
#
_entry.id   AF-A0A9X3XKZ6-F1
#
_cell.length_a   1.000
_cell.length_b   1.000
_cell.length_c   1.000
_cell.angle_alpha   90.00
_cell.angle_beta   90.00
_cell.angle_gamma   90.00
#
_symmetry.space_group_name_H-M   'P 1'
#
loop_
_entity.id
_entity.type
_entity.pdbx_description
1 polymer ?
#
loop_
_entity_poly.entity_id
_entity_poly.type
_entity_poly.pdbx_seq_one_letter_code
_entity_poly.pdbx_strand_id
1 'polypeptide(L)' 'MSKYFFRKFSAKAICAGVCVLLFEWGIIKGNDPYLFAQTLKSYLDRGTYQRQGEIYPNPQWGYGILDVFQIFRSMI' A
#
# COMPACT_ATOMS: atom_id res chain seq x y z
N MET A 1 3.25 -8.31 27.05
CA MET A 1 2.70 -8.83 25.78
C MET A 1 1.62 -7.86 25.24
N SER A 2 1.97 -6.64 24.80
CA SER A 2 0.96 -5.62 24.41
C SER A 2 1.40 -4.70 23.24
N LYS A 3 2.67 -4.28 23.18
CA LYS A 3 3.16 -3.34 22.14
C LYS A 3 3.11 -3.87 20.70
N TYR A 4 3.37 -5.17 20.49
CA TYR A 4 3.36 -5.78 19.15
C TYR A 4 1.95 -5.91 18.54
N PHE A 5 0.94 -6.08 19.39
CA PHE A 5 -0.46 -6.15 18.95
C PHE A 5 -0.92 -4.76 18.49
N PHE A 6 -0.71 -3.72 19.31
CA PHE A 6 -1.07 -2.35 18.97
C PHE A 6 -0.41 -1.86 17.67
N ARG A 7 0.86 -2.23 17.43
CA ARG A 7 1.58 -1.89 16.19
C ARG A 7 0.91 -2.47 14.93
N LYS A 8 0.38 -3.70 15.01
CA LYS A 8 -0.32 -4.34 13.89
C LYS A 8 -1.66 -3.67 13.56
N PHE A 9 -2.40 -3.17 14.56
CA PHE A 9 -3.65 -2.45 14.33
C PHE A 9 -3.42 -1.08 13.69
N SER A 10 -2.41 -0.36 14.19
CA SER A 10 -2.04 0.96 13.63
C SER A 10 -1.65 0.85 12.16
N ALA A 11 -0.87 -0.18 11.80
CA ALA A 11 -0.50 -0.44 10.40
C ALA A 11 -1.72 -0.72 9.51
N LYS A 12 -2.69 -1.53 9.99
CA LYS A 12 -3.93 -1.81 9.25
C LYS A 12 -4.78 -0.56 9.03
N ALA A 13 -4.89 0.31 10.04
CA ALA A 13 -5.64 1.56 9.92
C ALA A 13 -5.00 2.51 8.90
N ILE A 14 -3.67 2.59 8.88
CA ILE A 14 -2.94 3.37 7.87
C ILE A 14 -3.20 2.81 6.47
N CYS A 15 -3.08 1.48 6.26
CA CYS A 15 -3.39 0.87 4.97
C CYS A 15 -4.82 1.16 4.51
N ALA A 16 -5.80 1.07 5.42
CA ALA A 16 -7.19 1.40 5.10
C ALA A 16 -7.36 2.86 4.66
N GLY A 17 -6.70 3.81 5.34
CA GLY A 17 -6.71 5.22 4.93
C GLY A 17 -6.10 5.45 3.55
N VAL A 18 -4.97 4.78 3.24
CA VAL A 18 -4.34 4.83 1.92
C VAL A 18 -5.27 4.28 0.84
N CYS A 19 -5.94 3.15 1.09
CA CYS A 19 -6.91 2.59 0.14
C CYS A 19 -8.05 3.58 -0.17
N VAL A 20 -8.56 4.31 0.83
CA VAL A 20 -9.62 5.32 0.62
C VAL A 20 -9.13 6.45 -0.28
N LEU A 21 -7.91 6.95 -0.07
CA LEU A 21 -7.32 7.99 -0.91
C LEU A 21 -7.13 7.53 -2.37
N LEU A 22 -6.76 6.26 -2.56
CA LEU A 22 -6.65 5.67 -3.90
C LEU A 22 -8.01 5.53 -4.59
N PHE A 23 -9.05 5.16 -3.85
CA PHE A 23 -10.41 5.12 -4.39
C PHE A 23 -10.95 6.52 -4.72
N GLU A 24 -10.65 7.52 -3.90
CA GLU A 24 -10.99 8.91 -4.21
C GLU A 24 -10.31 9.37 -5.51
N TRP A 25 -9.02 9.10 -5.67
CA TRP A 25 -8.29 9.49 -6.87
C TRP A 25 -8.73 8.70 -8.13
N GLY A 26 -8.95 7.39 -8.01
CA GLY A 26 -9.34 6.55 -9.15
C GLY A 26 -10.79 6.75 -9.57
N ILE A 27 -11.71 6.56 -8.64
CA ILE A 27 -13.16 6.52 -8.91
C ILE A 27 -13.76 7.92 -8.90
N ILE A 28 -13.52 8.72 -7.85
CA ILE A 28 -14.20 10.02 -7.69
C ILE A 28 -13.62 11.06 -8.66
N LYS A 29 -12.29 11.11 -8.80
CA LYS A 29 -11.63 12.01 -9.76
C LYS A 29 -11.58 11.46 -11.19
N GLY A 30 -12.04 10.22 -11.41
CA GLY A 30 -12.17 9.61 -12.73
C GLY A 30 -10.84 9.26 -13.42
N ASN A 31 -9.73 9.16 -12.67
CA ASN A 31 -8.43 8.81 -13.27
C ASN A 31 -8.34 7.33 -13.66
N ASP A 32 -9.04 6.45 -12.93
CA ASP A 32 -9.12 5.02 -13.24
C ASP A 32 -10.49 4.47 -12.78
N PRO A 33 -11.51 4.48 -13.66
CA PRO A 33 -12.86 4.01 -13.32
C PRO A 33 -12.93 2.51 -13.01
N TYR A 34 -11.89 1.75 -13.37
CA TYR A 34 -11.80 0.30 -13.17
C TYR A 34 -10.86 -0.06 -12.01
N LEU A 35 -10.68 0.86 -11.06
CA LEU A 35 -9.88 0.65 -9.86
C LEU A 35 -10.57 -0.36 -8.92
N PHE A 36 -10.37 -1.64 -9.20
CA PHE A 36 -10.84 -2.77 -8.39
C PHE A 36 -9.75 -3.23 -7.41
N ALA A 37 -10.11 -4.14 -6.49
CA ALA A 37 -9.19 -4.65 -5.46
C ALA A 37 -7.89 -5.24 -6.02
N GLN A 38 -7.90 -5.81 -7.23
CA GLN A 38 -6.71 -6.36 -7.89
C GLN A 38 -5.78 -5.26 -8.40
N THR A 39 -6.33 -4.23 -9.04
CA THR A 39 -5.59 -3.04 -9.50
C THR A 39 -5.02 -2.29 -8.30
N LEU A 40 -5.82 -2.13 -7.24
CA LEU A 40 -5.40 -1.49 -6.00
C LEU A 40 -4.26 -2.25 -5.32
N LYS A 41 -4.31 -3.59 -5.23
CA LYS A 41 -3.17 -4.40 -4.76
C LYS A 41 -1.92 -4.18 -5.61
N SER A 42 -2.07 -4.17 -6.94
CA SER A 42 -0.94 -3.96 -7.85
C SER A 42 -0.30 -2.58 -7.67
N TYR A 43 -1.10 -1.55 -7.39
CA TYR A 43 -0.60 -0.22 -7.06
C TYR A 43 0.15 -0.18 -5.72
N LEU A 44 -0.39 -0.83 -4.70
CA LEU A 44 0.27 -0.95 -3.40
C LEU A 44 1.60 -1.70 -3.53
N ASP A 45 1.64 -2.79 -4.29
CA ASP A 45 2.83 -3.62 -4.51
C ASP A 45 3.93 -2.86 -5.28
N ARG A 46 3.57 -2.02 -6.25
CA ARG A 46 4.54 -1.19 -7.00
C ARG A 46 5.10 -0.04 -6.17
N GLY A 47 4.30 0.48 -5.25
CA GLY A 47 4.70 1.59 -4.38
C GLY A 47 5.32 1.13 -3.05
N THR A 48 5.65 -0.15 -2.89
CA THR A 48 6.40 -0.57 -1.71
C THR A 48 7.88 -0.21 -1.85
N TYR A 49 8.44 0.26 -0.75
CA TYR A 49 9.87 0.40 -0.61
C TYR A 49 10.48 -0.95 -0.23
N GLN A 50 11.40 -1.41 -1.08
CA GLN A 50 12.20 -2.62 -0.88
C GLN A 50 13.58 -2.23 -0.36
N ARG A 51 14.02 -2.81 0.76
CA ARG A 51 15.36 -2.55 1.30
C ARG A 51 16.41 -3.22 0.41
N GLN A 52 17.47 -2.47 0.09
CA GLN A 52 18.60 -3.03 -0.66
C GLN A 52 19.27 -4.15 0.16
N GLY A 53 19.42 -5.32 -0.45
CA GLY A 53 20.04 -6.51 0.16
C GLY A 53 19.06 -7.58 0.63
N GLU A 54 17.74 -7.35 0.57
CA GLU A 54 16.73 -8.38 0.81
C GLU A 54 16.05 -8.78 -0.51
N ILE A 55 15.72 -10.07 -0.64
CA ILE A 55 14.92 -10.60 -1.75
C ILE A 55 13.45 -10.50 -1.35
N TYR A 56 12.66 -9.78 -2.14
CA TYR A 56 11.21 -9.66 -1.97
C TYR A 56 10.49 -10.52 -3.01
N PRO A 57 9.33 -11.13 -2.69
CA PRO A 57 8.61 -11.08 -1.42
C PRO A 57 9.21 -12.01 -0.36
N ASN A 58 9.16 -11.62 0.92
CA ASN A 58 9.65 -12.43 2.04
C ASN A 58 8.58 -12.63 3.16
N PRO A 59 8.69 -13.66 4.01
CA PRO A 59 7.68 -13.91 5.05
C PRO A 59 7.65 -12.85 6.17
N GLN A 60 8.79 -12.19 6.43
CA GLN A 60 8.93 -11.19 7.50
C GLN A 60 8.36 -9.82 7.12
N TRP A 61 8.56 -9.37 5.88
CA TRP A 61 8.21 -8.03 5.39
C TRP A 61 7.17 -8.05 4.26
N GLY A 62 6.80 -9.23 3.75
CA GLY A 62 5.85 -9.36 2.65
C GLY A 62 6.41 -8.73 1.38
N TYR A 63 5.66 -7.78 0.83
CA TYR A 63 6.04 -7.00 -0.36
C TYR A 63 6.93 -5.79 -0.05
N GLY A 64 7.21 -5.52 1.23
CA GLY A 64 8.05 -4.40 1.67
C GLY A 64 7.31 -3.41 2.55
N ILE A 65 7.84 -2.20 2.65
CA ILE A 65 7.28 -1.12 3.46
C ILE A 65 6.36 -0.28 2.57
N LEU A 66 5.13 -0.04 3.02
CA LEU A 66 4.18 0.80 2.29
C LEU A 66 4.65 2.26 2.27
N ASP A 67 4.89 2.82 1.08
CA ASP A 67 5.19 4.24 0.88
C ASP A 67 4.15 4.91 -0.01
N VAL A 68 3.31 5.75 0.59
CA VAL A 68 2.22 6.44 -0.10
C VAL A 68 2.74 7.37 -1.20
N PHE A 69 3.90 8.01 -0.97
CA PHE A 69 4.48 8.91 -1.95
C PHE A 69 4.97 8.14 -3.17
N GLN A 70 5.60 6.98 -2.95
CA GLN A 70 6.04 6.11 -4.03
C GLN A 70 4.87 5.53 -4.83
N ILE A 71 3.75 5.20 -4.17
CA ILE A 71 2.52 4.76 -4.85
C ILE A 71 2.03 5.83 -5.84
N PHE A 72 1.80 7.06 -5.39
CA PHE A 72 1.33 8.13 -6.28
C PHE A 72 2.35 8.49 -7.35
N ARG A 73 3.65 8.43 -7.03
CA ARG A 73 4.72 8.64 -8.02
C ARG A 73 4.75 7.54 -9.09
N SER A 74 4.33 6.33 -8.78
CA SER A 74 4.24 5.23 -9.76
C SER A 74 2.98 5.30 -10.65
N MET A 75 2.04 6.20 -10.34
CA MET A 75 0.77 6.38 -11.05
C MET A 75 0.76 7.56 -12.04
N ILE A 76 1.72 8.48 -11.91
CA ILE A 76 1.97 9.63 -12.80
C ILE A 76 3.07 9.26 -13.79
#